data_AF-A0A4R8A0G9-F1
#
_entry.id   AF-A0A4R8A0G9-F1
#
_cell.length_a   1.000
_cell.length_b   1.000
_cell.length_c   1.000
_cell.angle_alpha   90.00
_cell.angle_beta   90.00
_cell.angle_gamma   90.00
#
_symmetry.space_group_name_H-M   'P 1'
#
loop_
_entity.id
_entity.type
_entity.pdbx_description
1 polymer ?
#
loop_
_entity_poly.entity_id
_entity_poly.type
_entity_poly.pdbx_seq_one_letter_code
_entity_poly.pdbx_strand_id
1 'polypeptide(L)'
;MDDQTQQSHRREAEAEAERIQQEVEQATSDPAAQEEWIRQSNLIYGGLGAAGLVVVQPFLSTSSLDLAATVCVIAFAVSIPLLAALLVLNRQEAYRQRVTKSRLVAVAKAVAQGTAFVGLTAAFWHISMAAGIVFLLVGFVAVGVHSSGYIHLEYDGKFRSRFPRRKPPAA
;
A
#
# COMPACT_ATOMS: atom_id res chain seq x y z
N MET A 1 -33.90 7.08 31.75
CA MET A 1 -32.70 7.13 30.87
C MET A 1 -33.17 6.53 29.57
N ASP A 2 -33.49 7.42 28.65
CA ASP A 2 -34.69 7.29 27.84
C ASP A 2 -34.36 6.69 26.47
N ASP A 3 -35.18 5.71 26.07
CA ASP A 3 -35.05 4.94 24.83
C ASP A 3 -35.01 5.86 23.58
N GLN A 4 -35.63 7.04 23.68
CA GLN A 4 -35.59 8.08 22.63
C GLN A 4 -34.20 8.72 22.46
N THR A 5 -33.43 8.92 23.53
CA THR A 5 -32.08 9.48 23.47
C THR A 5 -31.10 8.46 22.86
N GLN A 6 -31.33 7.17 23.13
CA GLN A 6 -30.51 6.11 22.55
C GLN A 6 -30.78 5.93 21.04
N GLN A 7 -32.04 6.11 20.62
CA GLN A 7 -32.41 6.09 19.20
C GLN A 7 -31.91 7.33 18.43
N SER A 8 -31.88 8.52 19.05
CA SER A 8 -31.35 9.72 18.38
C SER A 8 -29.85 9.61 18.12
N HIS A 9 -29.07 9.21 19.12
CA HIS A 9 -27.61 9.01 18.96
C HIS A 9 -27.28 7.94 17.93
N ARG A 10 -28.07 6.87 17.85
CA ARG A 10 -27.87 5.83 16.83
C ARG A 10 -28.12 6.35 15.42
N ARG A 11 -29.18 7.14 15.22
CA ARG A 11 -29.48 7.77 13.91
C ARG A 11 -28.44 8.79 13.50
N GLU A 12 -27.92 9.57 14.46
CA GLU A 12 -26.83 10.51 14.22
C GLU A 12 -25.54 9.79 13.81
N ALA A 13 -25.18 8.71 14.53
CA ALA A 13 -24.01 7.90 14.20
C ALA A 13 -24.15 7.20 12.84
N GLU A 14 -25.33 6.70 12.50
CA GLU A 14 -25.62 6.10 11.19
C GLU A 14 -25.53 7.15 10.06
N ALA A 15 -26.11 8.34 10.27
CA ALA A 15 -26.03 9.43 9.30
C ALA A 15 -24.59 9.99 9.13
N GLU A 16 -23.83 10.05 10.22
CA GLU A 16 -22.41 10.44 10.17
C GLU A 16 -21.58 9.36 9.44
N ALA A 17 -21.81 8.08 9.73
CA ALA A 17 -21.16 6.98 9.03
C ALA A 17 -21.48 6.98 7.53
N GLU A 18 -22.73 7.25 7.14
CA GLU A 18 -23.12 7.40 5.73
C GLU A 18 -22.42 8.59 5.06
N ARG A 19 -22.33 9.74 5.75
CA ARG A 19 -21.59 10.90 5.23
C ARG A 19 -20.10 10.60 5.05
N ILE A 20 -19.48 9.93 6.02
CA ILE A 20 -18.09 9.51 5.92
C ILE A 20 -17.90 8.55 4.74
N GLN A 21 -18.79 7.56 4.57
CA GLN A 21 -18.73 6.65 3.42
C GLN A 21 -18.88 7.38 2.09
N GLN A 22 -19.81 8.33 1.99
CA GLN A 22 -19.98 9.12 0.76
C GLN A 22 -18.77 10.01 0.47
N GLU A 23 -18.18 10.65 1.50
CA GLU A 23 -16.95 11.44 1.34
C GLU A 23 -15.77 10.55 0.89
N VAL A 24 -15.62 9.36 1.48
CA VAL A 24 -14.60 8.38 1.09
C VAL A 24 -14.83 7.89 -0.34
N GLU A 25 -16.07 7.62 -0.73
CA GLU A 25 -16.39 7.16 -2.08
C GLU A 25 -16.17 8.27 -3.13
N GLN A 26 -16.52 9.51 -2.81
CA GLN A 26 -16.22 10.67 -3.66
C GLN A 26 -14.70 10.90 -3.79
N ALA A 27 -13.95 10.82 -2.69
CA ALA A 27 -12.50 10.94 -2.70
C ALA A 27 -11.82 9.79 -3.48
N THR A 28 -12.34 8.56 -3.35
CA THR A 28 -11.86 7.39 -4.10
C THR A 28 -12.19 7.48 -5.60
N SER A 29 -13.24 8.24 -5.94
CA SER A 29 -13.69 8.46 -7.32
C SER A 29 -13.00 9.64 -8.00
N ASP A 30 -12.19 10.43 -7.27
CA ASP A 30 -11.41 11.52 -7.84
C ASP A 30 -10.34 10.97 -8.80
N PRO A 31 -10.37 11.34 -10.09
CA PRO A 31 -9.38 10.90 -11.07
C PRO A 31 -7.93 11.24 -10.65
N ALA A 32 -7.72 12.39 -10.00
CA ALA A 32 -6.39 12.80 -9.55
C ALA A 32 -5.87 11.91 -8.41
N ALA A 33 -6.75 11.51 -7.48
CA ALA A 33 -6.41 10.58 -6.41
C ALA A 33 -6.10 9.18 -6.95
N GLN A 34 -6.85 8.72 -7.96
CA GLN A 34 -6.57 7.44 -8.62
C GLN A 34 -5.22 7.44 -9.35
N GLU A 35 -4.88 8.52 -10.04
CA GLU A 35 -3.62 8.65 -10.75
C GLU A 35 -2.42 8.62 -9.79
N GLU A 36 -2.51 9.31 -8.66
CA GLU A 36 -1.51 9.26 -7.60
C GLU A 36 -1.35 7.85 -7.02
N TRP A 37 -2.47 7.19 -6.73
CA TRP A 37 -2.45 5.84 -6.18
C TRP A 37 -1.81 4.82 -7.15
N ILE A 38 -2.08 4.96 -8.45
CA ILE A 38 -1.43 4.14 -9.49
C ILE A 38 0.07 4.44 -9.55
N ARG A 39 0.47 5.72 -9.46
CA ARG A 39 1.89 6.12 -9.42
C ARG A 39 2.61 5.49 -8.24
N GLN A 40 2.05 5.59 -7.04
CA GLN A 40 2.62 4.98 -5.83
C GLN A 40 2.70 3.47 -5.93
N SER A 41 1.65 2.82 -6.43
CA SER A 41 1.64 1.37 -6.64
C SER A 41 2.72 0.92 -7.63
N ASN A 42 2.93 1.66 -8.72
CA ASN A 42 4.00 1.38 -9.68
C ASN A 42 5.40 1.52 -9.07
N LEU A 43 5.62 2.52 -8.21
CA LEU A 43 6.88 2.69 -7.50
C LEU A 43 7.14 1.51 -6.56
N ILE A 44 6.12 1.05 -5.84
CA ILE A 44 6.25 -0.10 -4.93
C ILE A 44 6.53 -1.38 -5.72
N TYR A 45 5.76 -1.67 -6.78
CA TYR A 45 5.92 -2.91 -7.55
C TYR A 45 7.24 -2.94 -8.31
N GLY A 46 7.60 -1.83 -8.96
CA GLY A 46 8.87 -1.69 -9.66
C GLY A 46 10.05 -1.74 -8.70
N GLY A 47 9.97 -1.04 -7.57
CA GLY A 47 11.01 -1.01 -6.55
C GLY A 47 11.27 -2.37 -5.91
N LEU A 48 10.21 -3.06 -5.47
CA LEU A 48 10.35 -4.41 -4.89
C LEU A 48 10.83 -5.43 -5.92
N GLY A 49 10.34 -5.35 -7.16
CA GLY A 49 10.78 -6.25 -8.24
C GLY A 49 12.26 -6.06 -8.59
N ALA A 50 12.71 -4.81 -8.72
CA ALA A 50 14.11 -4.48 -8.98
C ALA A 50 15.02 -4.90 -7.81
N ALA A 51 14.60 -4.63 -6.56
CA ALA A 51 15.33 -5.06 -5.38
C ALA A 51 15.46 -6.59 -5.33
N GLY A 52 14.38 -7.32 -5.60
CA GLY A 52 14.41 -8.78 -5.68
C GLY A 52 15.37 -9.31 -6.74
N LEU A 53 15.38 -8.70 -7.94
CA LEU A 53 16.28 -9.09 -9.02
C LEU A 53 17.76 -8.92 -8.62
N VAL A 54 18.10 -7.80 -7.98
CA VAL A 54 19.47 -7.54 -7.49
C VAL A 54 19.85 -8.50 -6.36
N VAL A 55 18.94 -8.71 -5.41
CA VAL A 55 19.20 -9.55 -4.22
C VAL A 55 19.37 -11.02 -4.56
N VAL A 56 18.71 -11.53 -5.61
CA VAL A 56 18.81 -12.94 -6.01
C VAL A 56 20.11 -13.25 -6.77
N GLN A 57 20.75 -12.26 -7.41
CA GLN A 57 21.94 -12.48 -8.25
C GLN A 57 23.07 -13.28 -7.57
N PRO A 58 23.50 -12.97 -6.32
CA PRO A 58 24.58 -13.70 -5.66
C PRO A 58 24.25 -15.17 -5.38
N PHE A 59 22.96 -15.51 -5.29
CA PHE A 59 22.51 -16.88 -5.02
C PHE A 59 22.53 -17.76 -6.26
N LEU A 60 22.56 -17.17 -7.46
CA LEU A 60 22.63 -17.93 -8.72
C LEU A 60 24.03 -18.48 -9.02
N SER A 61 25.07 -17.89 -8.44
CA SER A 61 26.46 -18.29 -8.64
C SER A 61 27.02 -19.19 -7.52
N THR A 62 26.26 -19.40 -6.45
CA THR A 62 26.71 -20.15 -5.28
C THR A 62 26.23 -21.61 -5.37
N SER A 63 27.12 -22.57 -5.14
CA SER A 63 26.83 -24.01 -5.26
C SER A 63 26.09 -24.61 -4.06
N SER A 64 26.11 -23.94 -2.89
CA SER A 64 25.39 -24.36 -1.69
C SER A 64 24.59 -23.19 -1.11
N LEU A 65 23.28 -23.35 -1.03
CA LEU A 65 22.39 -22.40 -0.37
C LEU A 65 22.08 -22.93 1.02
N ASP A 66 22.19 -22.07 2.04
CA ASP A 66 21.61 -22.38 3.34
C ASP A 66 20.08 -22.24 3.30
N LEU A 67 19.42 -22.53 4.43
CA LEU A 67 17.97 -22.46 4.52
C LEU A 67 17.43 -21.04 4.25
N ALA A 68 18.12 -20.00 4.75
CA ALA A 68 17.71 -18.61 4.60
C ALA A 68 17.79 -18.16 3.13
N ALA A 69 18.88 -18.48 2.43
CA ALA A 69 19.04 -18.18 1.01
C ALA A 69 18.02 -18.95 0.16
N THR A 70 17.72 -20.21 0.51
CA THR A 70 16.70 -21.01 -0.17
C THR A 70 15.31 -20.37 -0.03
N VAL A 71 14.93 -19.95 1.18
CA VAL A 71 13.68 -19.22 1.44
C VAL A 71 13.64 -17.92 0.63
N CYS A 72 14.75 -17.18 0.57
CA CYS A 72 14.86 -15.96 -0.22
C CYS A 72 14.57 -16.20 -1.71
N VAL A 73 15.22 -17.19 -2.32
CA VAL A 73 15.05 -17.52 -3.74
C VAL A 73 13.62 -17.95 -4.05
N ILE A 74 13.03 -18.83 -3.23
CA ILE A 74 11.63 -19.27 -3.40
C ILE A 74 10.67 -18.09 -3.30
N ALA A 75 10.87 -17.21 -2.31
CA ALA A 75 10.01 -16.05 -2.11
C ALA A 75 10.05 -15.09 -3.31
N PHE A 76 11.23 -14.82 -3.87
CA PHE A 76 11.35 -13.98 -5.07
C PHE A 76 10.93 -14.66 -6.36
N ALA A 77 11.02 -15.99 -6.47
CA ALA A 77 10.46 -16.74 -7.60
C ALA A 77 8.95 -16.56 -7.71
N VAL A 78 8.25 -16.38 -6.58
CA VAL A 78 6.81 -16.05 -6.55
C VAL A 78 6.58 -14.55 -6.73
N SER A 79 7.33 -13.72 -6.01
CA SER A 79 7.10 -12.28 -5.96
C SER A 79 7.37 -11.58 -7.29
N ILE A 80 8.51 -11.85 -7.95
CA ILE A 80 8.93 -11.12 -9.16
C ILE A 80 7.90 -11.23 -10.30
N PRO A 81 7.40 -12.43 -10.68
CA PRO A 81 6.39 -12.55 -11.72
C PRO A 81 5.07 -11.84 -11.35
N LEU A 82 4.64 -11.94 -10.09
CA LEU A 82 3.41 -11.28 -9.64
C LEU A 82 3.54 -9.75 -9.66
N LEU A 83 4.65 -9.21 -9.16
CA LEU A 83 4.91 -7.76 -9.19
C LEU A 83 5.00 -7.24 -10.63
N ALA A 84 5.63 -7.99 -11.54
CA ALA A 84 5.68 -7.64 -12.96
C ALA A 84 4.28 -7.61 -13.59
N ALA A 85 3.46 -8.64 -13.35
CA ALA A 85 2.09 -8.69 -13.84
C ALA A 85 1.24 -7.53 -13.28
N LEU A 86 1.37 -7.22 -12.00
CA LEU A 86 0.69 -6.10 -11.35
C LEU A 86 1.14 -4.73 -11.89
N LEU A 87 2.42 -4.58 -12.22
CA LEU A 87 2.95 -3.36 -12.82
C LEU A 87 2.40 -3.15 -14.24
N VAL A 88 2.33 -4.22 -15.05
CA VAL A 88 1.68 -4.16 -16.37
C VAL A 88 0.19 -3.84 -16.23
N LEU A 89 -0.50 -4.46 -15.27
CA LEU A 89 -1.90 -4.19 -15.00
C LEU A 89 -2.12 -2.71 -14.61
N ASN A 90 -1.36 -2.18 -13.66
CA ASN A 90 -1.44 -0.77 -13.27
C ASN A 90 -1.19 0.18 -14.45
N ARG A 91 -0.26 -0.16 -15.37
CA ARG A 91 -0.03 0.62 -16.58
C ARG A 91 -1.25 0.62 -17.51
N GLN A 92 -1.96 -0.50 -17.61
CA GLN A 92 -3.22 -0.57 -18.36
C GLN A 92 -4.35 0.20 -17.67
N GLU A 93 -4.42 0.16 -16.34
CA GLU A 93 -5.40 0.94 -15.56
C GLU A 93 -5.18 2.44 -15.71
N ALA A 94 -3.92 2.89 -15.65
CA ALA A 94 -3.55 4.29 -15.93
C ALA A 94 -3.98 4.70 -17.33
N TYR A 95 -3.68 3.87 -18.35
CA TYR A 95 -4.05 4.16 -19.73
C TYR A 95 -5.57 4.23 -19.94
N ARG A 96 -6.34 3.40 -19.23
CA ARG A 96 -7.81 3.35 -19.34
C ARG A 96 -8.55 4.25 -18.36
N GLN A 97 -7.85 4.95 -17.47
CA GLN A 97 -8.41 5.74 -16.36
C GLN A 97 -9.48 4.97 -15.56
N ARG A 98 -9.25 3.67 -15.34
CA ARG A 98 -10.14 2.80 -14.56
C ARG A 98 -9.35 1.80 -13.73
N VAL A 99 -9.52 1.85 -12.42
CA VAL A 99 -8.93 0.91 -11.46
C VAL A 99 -9.78 -0.35 -11.36
N THR A 100 -9.14 -1.53 -11.36
CA THR A 100 -9.84 -2.80 -11.13
C THR A 100 -10.26 -2.95 -9.67
N LYS A 101 -11.51 -3.35 -9.42
CA LYS A 101 -12.01 -3.73 -8.09
C LYS A 101 -11.92 -5.24 -7.84
N SER A 102 -11.11 -5.96 -8.63
CA SER A 102 -11.03 -7.43 -8.56
C SER A 102 -10.38 -7.93 -7.28
N ARG A 103 -11.06 -8.85 -6.58
CA ARG A 103 -10.51 -9.53 -5.38
C ARG A 103 -9.24 -10.31 -5.68
N LEU A 104 -9.12 -10.88 -6.89
CA LEU A 104 -7.91 -11.60 -7.30
C LEU A 104 -6.70 -10.67 -7.33
N VAL A 105 -6.89 -9.43 -7.77
CA VAL A 105 -5.82 -8.42 -7.81
C VAL A 105 -5.42 -8.00 -6.41
N ALA A 106 -6.39 -7.85 -5.49
CA ALA A 106 -6.08 -7.57 -4.09
C ALA A 106 -5.26 -8.71 -3.43
N VAL A 107 -5.66 -9.97 -3.66
CA VAL A 107 -4.91 -11.14 -3.16
C VAL A 107 -3.52 -11.21 -3.80
N ALA A 108 -3.41 -11.02 -5.12
CA ALA A 108 -2.13 -11.03 -5.81
C ALA A 108 -1.19 -9.94 -5.28
N LYS A 109 -1.71 -8.72 -5.01
CA LYS A 109 -0.94 -7.63 -4.38
C LYS A 109 -0.39 -8.03 -3.02
N ALA A 110 -1.24 -8.57 -2.15
CA ALA A 110 -0.84 -9.02 -0.81
C ALA A 110 0.21 -10.13 -0.87
N VAL A 111 0.00 -11.14 -1.72
CA VAL A 111 0.95 -12.26 -1.90
C VAL A 111 2.28 -11.74 -2.45
N ALA A 112 2.25 -10.91 -3.50
CA ALA A 112 3.45 -10.39 -4.14
C ALA A 112 4.31 -9.55 -3.19
N GLN A 113 3.70 -8.62 -2.48
CA GLN A 113 4.40 -7.76 -1.51
C GLN A 113 4.85 -8.55 -0.27
N GLY A 114 4.01 -9.43 0.26
CA GLY A 114 4.34 -10.26 1.41
C GLY A 114 5.53 -11.18 1.14
N THR A 115 5.51 -11.87 0.00
CA THR A 115 6.64 -12.71 -0.43
C THR A 115 7.89 -11.90 -0.75
N ALA A 116 7.78 -10.70 -1.34
CA ALA A 116 8.93 -9.81 -1.52
C ALA A 116 9.61 -9.46 -0.19
N PHE A 117 8.79 -9.11 0.81
CA PHE A 117 9.27 -8.74 2.14
C PHE A 117 9.95 -9.91 2.86
N VAL A 118 9.37 -11.11 2.77
CA VAL A 118 9.99 -12.34 3.28
C VAL A 118 11.33 -12.60 2.59
N GLY A 119 11.39 -12.45 1.26
CA GLY A 119 12.61 -12.60 0.48
C GLY A 119 13.71 -11.64 0.92
N LEU A 120 13.41 -10.35 1.05
CA LEU A 120 14.35 -9.34 1.55
C LEU A 120 14.86 -9.69 2.95
N THR A 121 13.95 -10.02 3.87
CA THR A 121 14.32 -10.38 5.25
C THR A 121 15.22 -11.60 5.29
N ALA A 122 14.90 -12.64 4.52
CA ALA A 122 15.68 -13.86 4.42
C ALA A 122 17.08 -13.61 3.84
N ALA A 123 17.21 -12.71 2.86
CA ALA A 123 18.50 -12.31 2.31
C ALA A 123 19.41 -11.67 3.38
N PHE A 124 18.89 -10.76 4.21
CA PHE A 124 19.66 -10.19 5.32
C PHE A 124 20.02 -11.23 6.38
N TRP A 125 19.10 -12.16 6.65
CA TRP A 125 19.32 -13.24 7.62
C TRP A 125 20.41 -14.22 7.17
N HIS A 126 20.48 -14.49 5.86
CA HIS A 126 21.56 -15.28 5.26
C HIS A 126 22.94 -14.64 5.48
N ILE A 127 23.03 -13.30 5.42
CA ILE A 127 24.29 -12.58 5.69
C ILE A 127 24.64 -12.67 7.18
N SER A 128 23.70 -12.30 8.05
CA SER A 128 23.85 -12.47 9.50
C SER A 128 22.50 -12.35 10.21
N MET A 129 22.36 -13.03 11.34
CA MET A 129 21.13 -12.92 12.14
C MET A 129 20.89 -11.49 12.65
N ALA A 130 21.95 -10.79 13.05
CA ALA A 130 21.85 -9.41 13.50
C ALA A 130 21.33 -8.47 12.39
N ALA A 131 21.79 -8.63 11.15
CA ALA A 131 21.32 -7.83 10.02
C ALA A 131 19.82 -8.05 9.76
N GLY A 132 19.34 -9.29 9.85
CA GLY A 132 17.92 -9.61 9.73
C GLY A 132 17.06 -8.91 10.81
N ILE A 133 17.50 -8.93 12.07
CA ILE A 133 16.80 -8.25 13.17
C ILE A 133 16.77 -6.73 12.95
N VAL A 134 17.91 -6.13 12.59
CA VAL A 134 18.00 -4.69 12.30
C VAL A 134 17.07 -4.31 11.15
N PHE A 135 17.04 -5.10 10.07
CA PHE A 135 16.14 -4.87 8.94
C PHE A 135 14.67 -4.84 9.37
N LEU A 136 14.24 -5.80 10.21
CA LEU A 136 12.87 -5.85 10.72
C LEU A 136 12.52 -4.65 11.61
N LEU A 137 13.40 -4.29 12.55
CA LEU A 137 13.18 -3.15 13.45
C LEU A 137 13.09 -1.84 12.67
N VAL A 138 14.02 -1.60 11.75
CA VAL A 138 14.03 -0.41 10.89
C VAL A 138 12.81 -0.41 9.97
N GLY A 139 12.44 -1.56 9.42
CA GLY A 139 11.24 -1.71 8.60
C GLY A 139 9.97 -1.33 9.36
N PHE A 140 9.82 -1.77 10.61
CA PHE A 140 8.69 -1.40 11.46
C PHE A 140 8.66 0.11 11.75
N VAL A 141 9.81 0.70 12.07
CA VAL A 141 9.94 2.16 12.25
C VAL A 141 9.56 2.91 10.97
N ALA A 142 10.02 2.45 9.81
CA ALA A 142 9.70 3.08 8.52
C ALA A 142 8.19 3.03 8.22
N VAL A 143 7.52 1.91 8.49
CA VAL A 143 6.05 1.80 8.38
C VAL A 143 5.37 2.78 9.35
N GLY A 144 5.86 2.87 10.59
CA GLY A 144 5.35 3.83 11.58
C GLY A 144 5.50 5.29 11.11
N VAL A 145 6.67 5.66 10.58
CA VAL A 145 6.92 6.98 10.00
C VAL A 145 5.97 7.26 8.84
N HIS A 146 5.84 6.32 7.90
CA HIS A 146 4.93 6.47 6.76
C HIS A 146 3.48 6.62 7.21
N SER A 147 3.02 5.83 8.18
CA SER A 147 1.67 5.93 8.73
C SER A 147 1.44 7.26 9.44
N SER A 148 2.38 7.73 10.26
CA SER A 148 2.28 9.02 10.95
C SER A 148 2.27 10.21 9.98
N GLY A 149 3.07 10.15 8.90
CA GLY A 149 3.09 11.17 7.85
C GLY A 149 1.77 11.23 7.10
N TYR A 150 1.13 10.08 6.84
CA TYR A 150 -0.19 10.03 6.20
C TYR A 150 -1.28 10.63 7.09
N ILE A 151 -1.30 10.25 8.38
CA ILE A 151 -2.26 10.77 9.36
C ILE A 151 -2.10 12.29 9.52
N HIS A 152 -0.87 12.80 9.54
CA HIS A 152 -0.64 14.24 9.66
C HIS A 152 -1.13 15.02 8.43
N LEU A 153 -0.98 14.46 7.23
CA LEU A 153 -1.49 15.08 5.99
C LEU A 153 -3.03 15.05 5.90
N GLU A 154 -3.66 14.03 6.46
CA GLU A 154 -5.11 13.84 6.43
C GLU A 154 -5.83 14.68 7.52
N TYR A 155 -5.18 14.90 8.68
CA TYR A 155 -5.75 15.65 9.81
C TYR A 155 -5.35 17.13 9.88
N ASP A 156 -4.38 17.61 9.10
CA ASP A 156 -4.02 19.04 9.11
C ASP A 156 -5.10 19.86 8.37
N GLY A 157 -6.13 20.28 9.11
CA GLY A 157 -7.27 21.07 8.63
C GLY A 157 -6.89 22.40 7.96
N LYS A 158 -5.61 22.82 8.03
CA LYS A 158 -5.06 23.96 7.30
C LYS A 158 -4.98 23.76 5.79
N PHE A 159 -4.97 22.53 5.28
CA PHE A 159 -5.00 22.30 3.82
C PHE A 159 -6.38 22.64 3.21
N ARG A 160 -7.47 22.37 3.95
CA ARG A 160 -8.86 22.66 3.51
C ARG A 160 -9.18 24.16 3.47
N SER A 161 -8.44 25.01 4.21
CA SER A 161 -8.69 26.46 4.21
C SER A 161 -8.10 27.21 3.01
N ARG A 162 -7.32 26.54 2.14
CA ARG A 162 -6.66 27.20 1.00
C ARG A 162 -7.50 27.28 -0.27
N PHE A 163 -8.63 26.57 -0.32
CA PHE A 163 -9.60 26.69 -1.41
C PHE A 163 -10.73 27.63 -0.99
N PRO A 164 -10.80 28.87 -1.53
CA PRO A 164 -11.89 29.76 -1.23
C PRO A 164 -13.19 29.13 -1.72
N ARG A 165 -14.12 28.94 -0.78
CA ARG A 165 -15.52 28.54 -1.04
C ARG A 165 -16.09 29.54 -2.05
N ARG A 166 -16.22 29.15 -3.32
CA ARG A 166 -16.77 30.00 -4.38
C ARG A 166 -18.19 30.37 -3.94
N LYS A 167 -18.42 31.65 -3.64
CA LYS A 167 -19.75 32.16 -3.28
C LYS A 167 -20.71 31.81 -4.43
N PRO A 168 -21.90 31.23 -4.14
CA PRO A 168 -22.93 31.09 -5.16
C PRO A 168 -23.32 32.49 -5.66
N PRO A 169 -23.62 32.64 -6.97
CA PRO A 169 -24.05 33.90 -7.53
C PRO A 169 -25.32 34.36 -6.80
N ALA A 170 -25.32 35.62 -6.35
CA ALA A 170 -26.50 36.25 -5.80
C ALA A 170 -27.57 36.32 -6.90
N ALA A 171 -28.78 35.86 -6.56
CA ALA A 171 -29.96 35.98 -7.40
C ALA A 171 -30.41 37.43 -7.54
#